data_AF-A0A3E2NB62-F1
#
_entry.id   AF-A0A3E2NB62-F1
#
_cell.length_a   1.000
_cell.length_b   1.000
_cell.length_c   1.000
_cell.angle_alpha   90.00
_cell.angle_beta   90.00
_cell.angle_gamma   90.00
#
_symmetry.space_group_name_H-M   'P 1'
#
loop_
_entity.id
_entity.type
_entity.pdbx_description
1 polymer ?
#
loop_
_entity_poly.entity_id
_entity_poly.type
_entity_poly.pdbx_seq_one_letter_code
_entity_poly.pdbx_strand_id
1 'polypeptide(L)' 'MINIDMWYGGNKKEADKIDITFYPNEGKYRGNIYKNGKAIGDYSCKDSVLLEKAFPQLTFNWN' A
#
# COMPACT_ATOMS: atom_id res chain seq x y z
N MET A 1 -9.10 1.12 9.29
CA MET A 1 -8.85 -0.30 8.95
C MET A 1 -8.20 -0.34 7.58
N ILE A 2 -7.13 -1.12 7.45
CA ILE A 2 -6.45 -1.36 6.17
C ILE A 2 -6.78 -2.76 5.68
N ASN A 3 -7.12 -2.88 4.41
CA ASN A 3 -7.26 -4.15 3.73
C ASN A 3 -6.04 -4.34 2.84
N ILE A 4 -5.39 -5.49 2.94
CA ILE A 4 -4.22 -5.86 2.14
C ILE A 4 -4.50 -7.21 1.52
N ASP A 5 -4.40 -7.32 0.21
CA ASP A 5 -4.48 -8.58 -0.51
C ASP A 5 -3.12 -8.87 -1.17
N MET A 6 -2.54 -10.02 -0.87
CA MET A 6 -1.21 -10.40 -1.37
C MET A 6 -1.34 -11.49 -2.42
N TRP A 7 -0.58 -11.35 -3.51
CA TRP A 7 -0.62 -12.27 -4.65
C TRP A 7 0.66 -13.10 -4.74
N TYR A 8 0.58 -14.27 -5.37
CA TYR A 8 1.72 -15.11 -5.73
C TYR A 8 2.65 -15.49 -4.55
N GLY A 9 2.12 -15.56 -3.32
CA GLY A 9 2.91 -15.83 -2.12
C GLY A 9 3.78 -14.64 -1.65
N GLY A 10 3.54 -13.44 -2.19
CA GLY A 10 4.25 -12.23 -1.82
C GLY A 10 4.04 -11.82 -0.35
N ASN A 11 5.01 -11.11 0.20
CA ASN A 11 4.98 -10.62 1.57
C ASN A 11 5.09 -9.10 1.61
N LYS A 12 4.12 -8.43 2.24
CA LYS A 12 4.09 -6.97 2.34
C LYS A 12 5.34 -6.38 3.02
N LYS A 13 6.02 -7.14 3.89
CA LYS A 13 7.25 -6.71 4.57
C LYS A 13 8.45 -6.62 3.63
N GLU A 14 8.40 -7.31 2.50
CA GLU A 14 9.46 -7.32 1.48
C GLU A 14 9.26 -6.24 0.42
N ALA A 15 8.09 -5.60 0.42
CA ALA A 15 7.75 -4.55 -0.52
C ALA A 15 8.78 -3.42 -0.45
N ASP A 16 9.21 -2.94 -1.63
CA ASP A 16 10.14 -1.82 -1.79
C ASP A 16 9.44 -0.55 -2.29
N LYS A 17 8.18 -0.67 -2.72
CA LYS A 17 7.35 0.43 -3.19
C LYS A 17 5.87 0.10 -3.01
N ILE A 18 5.07 1.13 -2.76
CA ILE A 18 3.64 1.12 -3.04
C ILE A 18 3.32 2.30 -3.96
N ASP A 19 2.30 2.16 -4.80
CA ASP A 19 1.63 3.33 -5.35
C ASP A 19 0.50 3.78 -4.41
N ILE A 20 0.12 5.05 -4.49
CA ILE A 20 -0.91 5.63 -3.62
C ILE A 20 -1.80 6.53 -4.45
N THR A 21 -3.08 6.19 -4.52
CA THR A 21 -4.11 7.02 -5.16
C THR A 21 -5.25 7.26 -4.17
N PHE A 22 -5.59 8.52 -3.94
CA PHE A 22 -6.76 8.89 -3.14
C PHE A 22 -8.01 8.99 -4.01
N TYR A 23 -9.05 8.23 -3.65
CA TYR A 23 -10.35 8.22 -4.30
C TYR A 23 -11.34 9.06 -3.48
N PRO A 24 -11.60 10.33 -3.84
CA PRO A 24 -12.39 11.26 -3.03
C PRO A 24 -13.84 10.79 -2.84
N ASN A 25 -14.43 10.15 -3.84
CA ASN A 25 -15.80 9.63 -3.79
C ASN A 25 -15.99 8.52 -2.76
N GLU A 26 -14.91 7.83 -2.36
CA GLU A 26 -14.97 6.77 -1.35
C GLU A 26 -14.30 7.17 -0.02
N GLY A 27 -13.55 8.28 0.00
CA GLY A 27 -12.70 8.67 1.12
C GLY A 27 -11.65 7.62 1.45
N LYS A 28 -11.01 7.02 0.43
CA LYS A 28 -10.01 5.95 0.63
C LYS A 28 -8.79 6.13 -0.28
N TYR A 29 -7.64 5.75 0.26
CA TYR A 29 -6.45 5.39 -0.50
C TYR A 29 -6.58 3.98 -1.04
N ARG A 30 -6.12 3.78 -2.27
CA ARG A 30 -5.90 2.46 -2.87
C ARG A 30 -4.58 2.46 -3.61
N GLY A 31 -3.99 1.28 -3.74
CA GLY A 31 -2.80 1.13 -4.54
C GLY A 31 -2.25 -0.29 -4.57
N ASN A 32 -1.27 -0.49 -5.44
CA ASN A 32 -0.54 -1.73 -5.58
C ASN A 32 0.72 -1.73 -4.71
N ILE A 33 1.12 -2.93 -4.31
CA ILE A 33 2.32 -3.23 -3.53
C ILE A 33 3.32 -3.88 -4.46
N TYR A 34 4.56 -3.38 -4.47
CA TYR A 34 5.58 -3.81 -5.41
C TYR A 34 6.82 -4.39 -4.71
N LYS A 35 7.44 -5.34 -5.39
CA LYS A 35 8.79 -5.83 -5.13
C LYS A 35 9.54 -5.99 -6.44
N ASN A 36 10.71 -5.37 -6.57
CA ASN A 36 11.56 -5.41 -7.76
C ASN A 36 10.78 -5.09 -9.05
N GLY A 37 9.90 -4.07 -8.98
CA GLY A 37 9.05 -3.63 -10.09
C GLY A 37 7.86 -4.53 -10.42
N LYS A 38 7.65 -5.65 -9.72
CA LYS A 38 6.49 -6.53 -9.90
C LYS A 38 5.44 -6.26 -8.84
N ALA A 39 4.17 -6.19 -9.25
CA ALA A 39 3.06 -6.11 -8.31
C ALA A 39 2.91 -7.46 -7.59
N ILE A 40 2.96 -7.43 -6.26
CA ILE A 40 2.85 -8.59 -5.37
C ILE A 40 1.60 -8.54 -4.50
N GLY A 41 0.75 -7.54 -4.67
CA GLY A 41 -0.48 -7.37 -3.92
C GLY A 41 -1.07 -5.97 -4.11
N ASP A 42 -2.18 -5.72 -3.45
CA ASP A 42 -2.82 -4.41 -3.38
C ASP A 42 -3.29 -4.09 -1.96
N TYR A 43 -3.74 -2.85 -1.77
CA TYR A 43 -4.33 -2.41 -0.52
C TYR A 43 -5.45 -1.39 -0.74
N SER A 44 -6.30 -1.27 0.27
CA SER A 44 -7.18 -0.12 0.46
C SER A 44 -7.18 0.33 1.91
N CYS A 45 -7.14 1.65 2.13
CA CYS A 45 -7.09 2.24 3.46
C CYS A 45 -7.88 3.56 3.51
N LYS A 46 -8.49 3.90 4.65
CA LYS A 46 -9.13 5.21 4.85
C LYS A 46 -8.23 6.26 5.51
N ASP A 47 -7.05 5.86 5.96
CA ASP A 47 -6.21 6.66 6.86
C ASP A 47 -4.74 6.51 6.44
N SER A 48 -4.09 7.63 6.14
CA SER A 48 -2.68 7.68 5.73
C SER A 48 -1.74 7.24 6.86
N VAL A 49 -2.07 7.52 8.12
CA VAL A 49 -1.27 7.10 9.28
C VAL A 49 -1.32 5.58 9.45
N LEU A 50 -2.47 4.95 9.18
CA LEU A 50 -2.57 3.48 9.15
C LEU A 50 -1.77 2.88 7.99
N LEU A 51 -1.68 3.58 6.86
CA LEU A 51 -0.90 3.13 5.72
C LEU A 51 0.60 3.15 6.04
N GLU A 52 1.11 4.22 6.64
CA GLU A 52 2.50 4.32 7.11
C GLU A 52 2.84 3.22 8.11
N LYS A 53 1.97 2.98 9.10
CA LYS A 53 2.14 1.89 10.08
C LYS A 53 2.10 0.50 9.45
N ALA A 54 1.40 0.32 8.33
CA ALA A 54 1.29 -0.96 7.64
C ALA A 54 2.53 -1.30 6.81
N PHE A 55 3.27 -0.29 6.36
CA PHE A 55 4.50 -0.41 5.57
C PHE A 55 5.65 0.37 6.24
N PRO A 56 6.05 0.02 7.47
CA PRO A 56 7.07 0.76 8.22
C PRO A 56 8.46 0.70 7.56
N GLN A 57 8.68 -0.23 6.62
CA GLN A 57 9.91 -0.33 5.86
C GLN A 57 10.00 0.65 4.68
N LEU A 58 8.91 1.35 4.35
CA LEU A 58 8.85 2.29 3.23
C LEU A 58 8.96 3.73 3.74
N THR A 59 9.56 4.59 2.91
CA THR A 59 9.55 6.04 3.12
C THR A 59 8.38 6.65 2.34
N PHE A 60 7.48 7.31 3.05
CA PHE A 60 6.32 7.98 2.45
C PHE A 60 6.66 9.44 2.17
N ASN A 61 6.56 9.83 0.89
CA ASN A 61 6.67 11.22 0.47
C ASN A 61 5.29 11.67 -0.01
N TRP A 62 4.59 12.43 0.82
CA TRP A 62 3.23 12.93 0.54
C TRP A 62 3.19 14.28 -0.20
N ASN A 63 4.36 14.80 -0.59
CA ASN A 63 4.53 16.10 -1.24
C ASN A 63 4.05 16.12 -2.70
#